data_AF-A0A956LY71-F1
#
_entry.id   AF-A0A956LY71-F1
#
_cell.length_a   1.000
_cell.length_b   1.000
_cell.length_c   1.000
_cell.angle_alpha   90.00
_cell.angle_beta   90.00
_cell.angle_gamma   90.00
#
_symmetry.space_group_name_H-M   'P 1'
#
loop_
_entity.id
_entity.type
_entity.pdbx_description
1 polymer ?
#
loop_
_entity_poly.entity_id
_entity_poly.type
_entity_poly.pdbx_seq_one_letter_code
_entity_poly.pdbx_strand_id
1 'polypeptide(L)'
;MLPIKRAMIGAIVRMVPGDERRATMVERVGLAGKRRAQRSFAHFRNGSGAPVHIRTDRLLADDAGVRDALLRSLCGVGPMTADGTATRVHVSQTHFTNKDWCYALGSVDFECRPVPGGFEVRALGRYDWHPEEARPTRAIHEMAARMERRGARAFDIVGDPVRIERDEIESVPRYRVLPIRTFLM
;
A
#
# COMPACT_ATOMS: atom_id res chain seq x y z
N MET A 1 21.73 -6.66 12.21
CA MET A 1 21.82 -5.47 13.10
C MET A 1 20.57 -4.58 12.90
N LEU A 2 19.43 -4.90 13.53
CA LEU A 2 18.18 -4.09 13.37
C LEU A 2 17.03 -4.31 14.42
N PRO A 3 17.24 -4.58 15.73
CA PRO A 3 16.11 -4.58 16.69
C PRO A 3 15.90 -3.25 17.44
N ILE A 4 16.91 -2.37 17.52
CA ILE A 4 16.92 -1.25 18.48
C ILE A 4 15.96 -0.10 18.10
N LYS A 5 15.82 0.23 16.80
CA LYS A 5 14.98 1.36 16.36
C LYS A 5 13.47 1.15 16.58
N ARG A 6 12.99 -0.11 16.54
CA ARG A 6 11.56 -0.44 16.70
C ARG A 6 11.10 -0.33 18.15
N ALA A 7 11.90 -0.83 19.08
CA ALA A 7 11.62 -0.72 20.52
C ALA A 7 11.61 0.75 20.98
N MET A 8 12.51 1.57 20.42
CA MET A 8 12.60 2.99 20.72
C MET A 8 11.32 3.76 20.34
N ILE A 9 10.78 3.60 19.13
CA ILE A 9 9.58 4.35 18.72
C ILE A 9 8.37 3.97 19.61
N GLY A 10 8.20 2.69 19.91
CA GLY A 10 7.11 2.22 20.79
C GLY A 10 7.26 2.70 22.24
N ALA A 11 8.48 2.71 22.77
CA ALA A 11 8.76 3.22 24.12
C ALA A 11 8.56 4.73 24.22
N ILE A 12 9.05 5.50 23.25
CA ILE A 12 8.98 6.96 23.27
C ILE A 12 7.52 7.43 23.11
N VAL A 13 6.72 6.83 22.23
CA VAL A 13 5.27 7.18 22.07
C VAL A 13 4.47 6.95 23.35
N ARG A 14 4.83 5.95 24.18
CA ARG A 14 4.18 5.72 25.48
C ARG A 14 4.50 6.81 26.51
N MET A 15 5.68 7.44 26.45
CA MET A 15 6.16 8.37 27.49
C MET A 15 5.70 9.83 27.34
N VAL A 16 5.11 10.23 26.21
CA VAL A 16 4.75 11.64 25.97
C VAL A 16 3.29 11.92 26.36
N PRO A 17 3.01 12.89 27.24
CA PRO A 17 1.63 13.29 27.57
C PRO A 17 0.99 14.08 26.42
N GLY A 18 -0.28 13.77 26.11
CA GLY A 18 -1.11 14.49 25.13
C GLY A 18 -1.00 13.95 23.68
N ASP A 19 -2.15 13.76 23.02
CA ASP A 19 -2.21 13.15 21.68
C ASP A 19 -1.53 14.00 20.60
N GLU A 20 -1.52 15.33 20.71
CA GLU A 20 -0.85 16.23 19.75
C GLU A 20 0.68 16.13 19.80
N ARG A 21 1.24 16.01 21.01
CA ARG A 21 2.69 15.83 21.19
C ARG A 21 3.13 14.45 20.72
N ARG A 22 2.30 13.41 20.92
CA ARG A 22 2.50 12.07 20.35
C ARG A 22 2.41 12.07 18.81
N ALA A 23 1.46 12.82 18.24
CA ALA A 23 1.28 12.97 16.79
C ALA A 23 2.53 13.56 16.14
N THR A 24 2.99 14.67 16.70
CA THR A 24 4.19 15.40 16.26
C THR A 24 5.42 14.49 16.30
N MET A 25 5.51 13.60 17.28
CA MET A 25 6.65 12.71 17.44
C MET A 25 6.63 11.50 16.50
N VAL A 26 5.45 10.92 16.24
CA VAL A 26 5.30 9.92 15.18
C VAL A 26 5.69 10.51 13.83
N GLU A 27 5.24 11.73 13.55
CA GLU A 27 5.56 12.46 12.33
C GLU A 27 7.07 12.78 12.22
N ARG A 28 7.70 13.21 13.32
CA ARG A 28 9.13 13.56 13.39
C ARG A 28 10.09 12.36 13.48
N VAL A 29 9.69 11.23 14.05
CA VAL A 29 10.59 10.10 14.33
C VAL A 29 10.24 8.88 13.49
N GLY A 30 8.96 8.55 13.35
CA GLY A 30 8.50 7.40 12.54
C GLY A 30 8.50 7.68 11.04
N LEU A 31 8.13 8.89 10.65
CA LEU A 31 7.94 9.29 9.25
C LEU A 31 9.03 10.23 8.71
N ALA A 32 10.10 10.47 9.47
CA ALA A 32 11.23 11.27 8.98
C ALA A 32 11.77 10.73 7.65
N GLY A 33 11.98 11.65 6.71
CA GLY A 33 12.44 11.36 5.35
C GLY A 33 11.39 10.69 4.44
N LYS A 34 10.14 10.51 4.90
CA LYS A 34 9.06 9.84 4.16
C LYS A 34 7.93 10.83 3.85
N ARG A 35 8.14 11.63 2.82
CA ARG A 35 7.28 12.78 2.50
C ARG A 35 5.87 12.36 2.07
N ARG A 36 5.70 11.20 1.43
CA ARG A 36 4.37 10.69 1.08
C ARG A 36 3.62 10.26 2.33
N ALA A 37 4.27 9.47 3.18
CA ALA A 37 3.67 9.01 4.43
C ALA A 37 3.29 10.17 5.36
N GLN A 38 4.14 11.19 5.47
CA GLN A 38 3.83 12.42 6.23
C GLN A 38 2.59 13.13 5.68
N ARG A 39 2.47 13.25 4.35
CA ARG A 39 1.30 13.87 3.70
C ARG A 39 0.02 13.06 3.92
N SER A 40 0.06 11.74 3.74
CA SER A 40 -1.10 10.87 4.00
C SER A 40 -1.56 10.97 5.46
N PHE A 41 -0.61 10.97 6.40
CA PHE A 41 -0.92 11.09 7.82
C PHE A 41 -1.51 12.47 8.18
N ALA A 42 -0.95 13.55 7.63
CA ALA A 42 -1.48 14.90 7.81
C ALA A 42 -2.90 15.03 7.24
N HIS A 43 -3.15 14.46 6.05
CA HIS A 43 -4.48 14.46 5.42
C HIS A 43 -5.52 13.72 6.25
N PHE A 44 -5.17 12.52 6.75
CA PHE A 44 -5.99 11.76 7.68
C PHE A 44 -6.37 12.60 8.91
N ARG A 45 -5.37 13.22 9.54
CA ARG A 45 -5.54 14.04 10.75
C ARG A 45 -6.44 15.25 10.51
N ASN A 46 -6.35 15.88 9.33
CA ASN A 46 -7.16 17.04 8.98
C ASN A 46 -8.64 16.68 8.78
N GLY A 47 -8.99 15.41 8.62
CA GLY A 47 -10.38 14.96 8.74
C GLY A 47 -11.26 15.23 7.54
N SER A 48 -10.71 15.64 6.39
CA SER A 48 -11.52 15.93 5.20
C SER A 48 -12.20 14.69 4.63
N GLY A 49 -11.57 13.52 4.77
CA GLY A 49 -12.01 12.27 4.11
C GLY A 49 -11.96 12.31 2.58
N ALA A 50 -11.50 13.42 1.99
CA ALA A 50 -11.48 13.62 0.55
C ALA A 50 -10.48 12.64 -0.09
N PRO A 51 -10.79 12.07 -1.27
CA PRO A 51 -9.88 11.17 -1.96
C PRO A 51 -8.52 11.82 -2.22
N VAL A 52 -7.46 11.03 -2.08
CA VAL A 52 -6.09 11.43 -2.43
C VAL A 52 -5.71 10.79 -3.75
N HIS A 53 -5.38 11.64 -4.72
CA HIS A 53 -4.93 11.19 -6.03
C HIS A 53 -3.43 10.90 -6.03
N ILE A 54 -3.07 9.74 -6.58
CA ILE A 54 -1.68 9.35 -6.79
C ILE A 54 -1.43 9.02 -8.25
N ARG A 55 -0.16 9.09 -8.63
CA ARG A 55 0.30 8.64 -9.93
C ARG A 55 0.68 7.17 -9.89
N THR A 56 -0.11 6.30 -10.51
CA THR A 56 0.16 4.84 -10.53
C THR A 56 1.49 4.52 -11.20
N ASP A 57 1.82 5.22 -12.30
CA ASP A 57 3.11 5.06 -12.98
C ASP A 57 4.31 5.36 -12.05
N ARG A 58 4.20 6.38 -11.19
CA ARG A 58 5.22 6.72 -10.18
C ARG A 58 5.30 5.70 -9.07
N LEU A 59 4.18 5.13 -8.63
CA LEU A 59 4.20 4.03 -7.65
C LEU A 59 4.99 2.84 -8.20
N LEU A 60 4.68 2.42 -9.43
CA LEU A 60 5.33 1.28 -10.08
C LEU A 60 6.80 1.54 -10.41
N ALA A 61 7.16 2.78 -10.75
CA ALA A 61 8.56 3.15 -11.00
C ALA A 61 9.41 3.21 -9.72
N ASP A 62 8.84 3.71 -8.61
CA ASP A 62 9.57 3.97 -7.37
C ASP A 62 9.64 2.77 -6.41
N ASP A 63 8.78 1.76 -6.59
CA ASP A 63 8.73 0.55 -5.76
C ASP A 63 8.73 -0.72 -6.62
N ALA A 64 9.93 -1.23 -6.91
CA ALA A 64 10.13 -2.43 -7.70
C ALA A 64 9.42 -3.66 -7.11
N GLY A 65 9.33 -3.77 -5.78
CA GLY A 65 8.65 -4.89 -5.14
C GLY A 65 7.13 -4.89 -5.39
N VAL A 66 6.50 -3.72 -5.42
CA VAL A 66 5.08 -3.57 -5.80
C VAL A 66 4.89 -3.91 -7.28
N ARG A 67 5.75 -3.37 -8.16
CA ARG A 67 5.69 -3.66 -9.60
C ARG A 67 5.84 -5.15 -9.87
N ASP A 68 6.83 -5.79 -9.29
CA ASP A 68 7.10 -7.22 -9.47
C ASP A 68 5.93 -8.09 -8.97
N ALA A 69 5.33 -7.73 -7.83
CA ALA A 69 4.17 -8.43 -7.30
C ALA A 69 2.97 -8.32 -8.26
N LEU A 70 2.69 -7.10 -8.75
CA LEU A 70 1.63 -6.87 -9.74
C LEU A 70 1.86 -7.67 -11.02
N LEU A 71 3.05 -7.59 -11.63
CA LEU A 71 3.35 -8.29 -12.88
C LEU A 71 3.26 -9.80 -12.72
N ARG A 72 3.73 -10.36 -11.59
CA ARG A 72 3.58 -11.80 -11.28
C ARG A 72 2.12 -12.21 -11.18
N SER A 73 1.28 -11.40 -10.53
CA SER A 73 -0.16 -11.65 -10.49
C SER A 73 -0.78 -11.62 -11.88
N LEU A 74 -0.45 -10.62 -12.71
CA LEU A 74 -0.94 -10.51 -14.09
C LEU A 74 -0.47 -11.68 -14.98
N CYS A 75 0.74 -12.21 -14.78
CA CYS A 75 1.20 -13.43 -15.46
C CYS A 75 0.27 -14.63 -15.21
N GLY A 76 -0.26 -14.75 -13.99
CA GLY A 76 -1.13 -15.86 -13.57
C GLY A 76 -2.56 -15.76 -14.09
N VAL A 77 -2.98 -14.59 -14.60
CA VAL A 77 -4.35 -14.34 -15.09
C VAL A 77 -4.58 -14.96 -16.48
N GLY A 78 -3.52 -15.43 -17.17
CA GLY A 78 -3.61 -16.07 -18.49
C GLY A 78 -3.94 -15.07 -19.61
N PRO A 79 -4.06 -15.52 -20.87
CA PRO A 79 -4.43 -14.65 -21.98
C PRO A 79 -5.91 -14.25 -21.86
N MET A 80 -6.20 -13.10 -21.25
CA MET A 80 -7.54 -12.52 -21.30
C MET A 80 -7.76 -11.82 -22.65
N THR A 81 -8.92 -12.06 -23.26
CA THR A 81 -9.39 -11.31 -24.42
C THR A 81 -9.73 -9.87 -23.98
N ALA A 82 -9.69 -8.91 -24.91
CA ALA A 82 -9.96 -7.50 -24.63
C ALA A 82 -11.38 -7.21 -24.09
N ASP A 83 -12.29 -8.18 -24.23
CA ASP A 83 -13.66 -8.17 -23.68
C ASP A 83 -13.75 -8.72 -22.24
N GLY A 84 -12.60 -9.01 -21.62
CA GLY A 84 -12.53 -9.64 -20.31
C GLY A 84 -12.95 -8.74 -19.15
N THR A 85 -13.54 -9.35 -18.13
CA THR A 85 -13.90 -8.71 -16.86
C THR A 85 -12.67 -8.06 -16.21
N ALA A 86 -12.80 -6.82 -15.75
CA ALA A 86 -11.76 -6.17 -14.95
C ALA A 86 -11.46 -7.03 -13.71
N THR A 87 -10.18 -7.29 -13.46
CA THR A 87 -9.73 -8.06 -12.30
C THR A 87 -9.12 -7.14 -11.25
N ARG A 88 -9.15 -7.57 -9.99
CA ARG A 88 -8.46 -6.86 -8.90
C ARG A 88 -7.26 -7.66 -8.44
N VAL A 89 -6.09 -7.02 -8.41
CA VAL A 89 -4.84 -7.58 -7.91
C VAL A 89 -4.50 -6.89 -6.60
N HIS A 90 -4.48 -7.64 -5.49
CA HIS A 90 -4.04 -7.14 -4.20
C HIS A 90 -2.53 -7.27 -4.04
N VAL A 91 -1.85 -6.18 -3.69
CA VAL A 91 -0.42 -6.18 -3.31
C VAL A 91 -0.29 -5.82 -1.84
N SER A 92 0.09 -6.83 -1.05
CA SER A 92 0.31 -6.70 0.39
C SER A 92 1.51 -5.81 0.72
N GLN A 93 1.47 -5.20 1.92
CA GLN A 93 2.56 -4.39 2.49
C GLN A 93 3.92 -5.09 2.48
N THR A 94 3.94 -6.43 2.58
CA THR A 94 5.17 -7.24 2.60
C THR A 94 5.96 -7.15 1.30
N HIS A 95 5.31 -6.82 0.18
CA HIS A 95 5.95 -6.64 -1.11
C HIS A 95 6.56 -5.25 -1.31
N PHE A 96 6.27 -4.27 -0.44
CA PHE A 96 6.81 -2.92 -0.58
C PHE A 96 8.30 -2.85 -0.21
N THR A 97 9.11 -2.47 -1.20
CA THR A 97 10.54 -2.19 -1.03
C THR A 97 10.77 -0.74 -0.62
N ASN A 98 9.93 0.20 -1.06
CA ASN A 98 10.01 1.60 -0.73
C ASN A 98 9.21 1.90 0.55
N LYS A 99 9.91 2.27 1.63
CA LYS A 99 9.27 2.51 2.93
C LYS A 99 8.43 3.78 3.00
N ASP A 100 8.63 4.76 2.10
CA ASP A 100 7.73 5.92 2.03
C ASP A 100 6.37 5.48 1.47
N TRP A 101 6.35 4.74 0.36
CA TRP A 101 5.13 4.16 -0.20
C TRP A 101 4.45 3.16 0.74
N CYS A 102 5.22 2.26 1.34
CA CYS A 102 4.74 1.28 2.31
C CYS A 102 3.96 1.91 3.48
N TYR A 103 4.39 3.09 3.95
CA TYR A 103 3.72 3.79 5.05
C TYR A 103 2.63 4.73 4.57
N ALA A 104 2.72 5.24 3.34
CA ALA A 104 1.69 6.08 2.75
C ALA A 104 0.43 5.30 2.37
N LEU A 105 0.58 4.04 1.95
CA LEU A 105 -0.50 3.21 1.41
C LEU A 105 -0.84 2.02 2.34
N GLY A 106 0.15 1.44 3.03
CA GLY A 106 -0.02 0.17 3.73
C GLY A 106 -0.03 -0.99 2.75
N SER A 107 -1.15 -1.20 2.07
CA SER A 107 -1.33 -2.12 0.94
C SER A 107 -1.91 -1.36 -0.24
N VAL A 108 -1.98 -2.00 -1.41
CA VAL A 108 -2.60 -1.39 -2.59
C VAL A 108 -3.31 -2.46 -3.39
N ASP A 109 -4.52 -2.14 -3.83
CA ASP A 109 -5.24 -2.91 -4.84
C ASP A 109 -4.97 -2.29 -6.20
N PHE A 110 -4.89 -3.11 -7.23
CA PHE A 110 -4.88 -2.64 -8.61
C PHE A 110 -6.14 -3.13 -9.28
N GLU A 111 -6.92 -2.22 -9.84
CA GLU A 111 -7.91 -2.60 -10.83
C GLU A 111 -7.22 -2.70 -12.19
N CYS A 112 -7.31 -3.88 -12.79
CA CYS A 112 -6.63 -4.22 -14.03
C CYS A 112 -7.68 -4.55 -15.08
N ARG A 113 -7.76 -3.73 -16.12
CA ARG A 113 -8.65 -3.92 -17.27
C ARG A 113 -7.84 -4.46 -18.44
N PRO A 114 -8.22 -5.61 -19.03
CA PRO A 114 -7.55 -6.09 -20.23
C PRO A 114 -7.79 -5.10 -21.39
N VAL A 115 -6.75 -4.85 -22.16
CA VAL A 115 -6.80 -4.01 -23.36
C VAL A 115 -5.98 -4.68 -24.46
N PRO A 116 -6.21 -4.37 -25.76
CA PRO A 116 -5.38 -4.92 -26.82
C PRO A 116 -3.89 -4.66 -26.54
N GLY A 117 -3.08 -5.72 -26.50
CA GLY A 117 -1.64 -5.66 -26.23
C GLY A 117 -1.21 -5.60 -24.77
N GLY A 118 -2.11 -5.61 -23.78
CA GLY A 118 -1.71 -5.54 -22.37
C GLY A 118 -2.83 -5.30 -21.38
N PHE A 119 -2.54 -4.54 -20.32
CA PHE A 119 -3.51 -4.15 -19.29
C PHE A 119 -3.45 -2.65 -19.04
N GLU A 120 -4.61 -2.05 -18.83
CA GLU A 120 -4.73 -0.75 -18.18
C GLU A 120 -4.90 -1.01 -16.68
N VAL A 121 -3.98 -0.50 -15.86
CA VAL A 121 -3.98 -0.69 -14.42
C VAL A 121 -4.12 0.63 -13.69
N ARG A 122 -4.94 0.68 -12.64
CA ARG A 122 -5.03 1.82 -11.74
C ARG A 122 -4.90 1.38 -10.30
N ALA A 123 -4.10 2.11 -9.53
CA ALA A 123 -3.96 1.86 -8.10
C ALA A 123 -5.22 2.31 -7.37
N LEU A 124 -5.70 1.50 -6.46
CA LEU A 124 -6.80 1.76 -5.55
C LEU A 124 -6.34 1.41 -4.14
N GLY A 125 -6.84 2.13 -3.16
CA GLY A 125 -6.59 1.79 -1.78
C GLY A 125 -7.47 2.59 -0.86
N ARG A 126 -7.45 2.21 0.41
CA ARG A 126 -8.09 2.96 1.46
C ARG A 126 -7.06 3.20 2.55
N TYR A 127 -6.90 4.46 2.93
CA TYR A 127 -6.13 4.80 4.11
C TYR A 127 -7.08 4.77 5.29
N ASP A 128 -7.19 3.60 5.92
CA ASP A 128 -7.98 3.37 7.12
C ASP A 128 -7.16 2.72 8.24
N TRP A 129 -7.77 2.68 9.41
CA TRP A 129 -7.18 2.11 10.61
C TRP A 129 -7.81 0.75 10.92
N HIS A 130 -6.97 -0.27 11.04
CA HIS A 130 -7.35 -1.60 11.54
C HIS A 130 -6.69 -1.88 12.89
N PRO A 131 -7.45 -1.87 14.01
CA PRO A 131 -6.92 -2.13 15.36
C PRO A 131 -6.28 -3.52 15.53
N GLU A 132 -6.75 -4.49 14.78
CA GLU A 132 -6.50 -5.91 15.02
C GLU A 132 -5.28 -6.44 14.25
N GLU A 133 -4.75 -5.68 13.31
CA GLU A 133 -3.61 -6.10 12.50
C GLU A 133 -2.27 -5.81 13.19
N ALA A 134 -1.49 -6.87 13.42
CA ALA A 134 -0.13 -6.76 13.92
C ALA A 134 0.79 -6.12 12.87
N ARG A 135 1.03 -4.81 13.00
CA ARG A 135 1.91 -4.05 12.10
C ARG A 135 3.08 -3.38 12.85
N PRO A 136 4.26 -3.20 12.23
CA PRO A 136 5.39 -2.45 12.82
C PRO A 136 5.04 -1.01 13.22
N THR A 137 3.92 -0.49 12.72
CA THR A 137 3.38 0.86 12.93
C THR A 137 2.28 0.92 14.00
N ARG A 138 2.09 -0.12 14.84
CA ARG A 138 1.01 -0.21 15.85
C ARG A 138 0.83 1.05 16.71
N ALA A 139 1.91 1.68 17.18
CA ALA A 139 1.83 2.91 17.98
C ALA A 139 1.23 4.11 17.20
N ILE A 140 1.45 4.17 15.89
CA ILE A 140 0.84 5.16 14.99
C ILE A 140 -0.66 4.87 14.87
N HIS A 141 -1.01 3.59 14.76
CA HIS A 141 -2.39 3.12 14.61
C HIS A 141 -3.24 3.33 15.88
N GLU A 142 -2.71 3.02 17.07
CA GLU A 142 -3.41 3.31 18.35
C GLU A 142 -3.69 4.81 18.54
N MET A 143 -2.85 5.66 17.97
CA MET A 143 -3.05 7.10 17.97
C MET A 143 -4.07 7.55 16.91
N ALA A 144 -4.04 6.96 15.71
CA ALA A 144 -5.03 7.21 14.67
C ALA A 144 -6.46 6.95 15.17
N ALA A 145 -6.67 5.85 15.91
CA ALA A 145 -7.93 5.53 16.60
C ALA A 145 -8.45 6.65 17.52
N ARG A 146 -7.54 7.32 18.23
CA ARG A 146 -7.89 8.43 19.13
C ARG A 146 -8.20 9.69 18.32
N MET A 147 -7.54 9.88 17.19
CA MET A 147 -7.74 11.02 16.29
C MET A 147 -9.08 10.93 15.56
N GLU A 148 -9.57 9.75 15.20
CA GLU A 148 -10.89 9.61 14.54
C GLU A 148 -12.03 10.13 15.42
N ARG A 149 -11.95 9.86 16.72
CA ARG A 149 -12.85 10.41 17.74
C ARG A 149 -12.76 11.94 17.87
N ARG A 150 -11.76 12.56 17.27
CA ARG A 150 -11.52 14.02 17.26
C ARG A 150 -11.65 14.63 15.87
N GLY A 151 -12.23 13.91 14.92
CA GLY A 151 -12.53 14.43 13.59
C GLY A 151 -11.60 13.96 12.48
N ALA A 152 -10.54 13.19 12.76
CA ALA A 152 -9.79 12.53 11.69
C ALA A 152 -10.69 11.56 10.91
N ARG A 153 -10.40 11.38 9.62
CA ARG A 153 -11.21 10.60 8.70
C ARG A 153 -10.32 9.78 7.78
N ALA A 154 -10.67 8.50 7.63
CA ALA A 154 -10.17 7.66 6.56
C ALA A 154 -10.51 8.27 5.20
N PHE A 155 -9.71 7.96 4.19
CA PHE A 155 -9.89 8.47 2.83
C PHE A 155 -9.49 7.41 1.82
N ASP A 156 -10.05 7.53 0.62
CA ASP A 156 -9.72 6.65 -0.49
C ASP A 156 -8.48 7.18 -1.24
N ILE A 157 -7.68 6.26 -1.74
CA ILE A 157 -6.53 6.53 -2.59
C ILE A 157 -6.89 6.08 -3.99
N VAL A 158 -6.78 6.99 -4.95
CA VAL A 158 -7.14 6.74 -6.35
C VAL A 158 -5.97 7.07 -7.25
N GLY A 159 -5.54 6.08 -8.02
CA GLY A 159 -4.46 6.18 -8.97
C GLY A 159 -4.95 6.52 -10.38
N ASP A 160 -4.15 7.29 -11.11
CA ASP A 160 -4.35 7.46 -12.56
C ASP A 160 -4.12 6.13 -13.30
N PRO A 161 -4.91 5.80 -14.34
CA PRO A 161 -4.69 4.60 -15.12
C PRO A 161 -3.35 4.66 -15.88
N VAL A 162 -2.61 3.56 -15.90
CA VAL A 162 -1.38 3.38 -16.67
C VAL A 162 -1.43 2.08 -17.44
N ARG A 163 -0.84 2.07 -18.64
CA ARG A 163 -0.76 0.89 -19.49
C ARG A 163 0.49 0.07 -19.14
N ILE A 164 0.31 -1.24 -18.98
CA ILE A 164 1.37 -2.24 -18.89
C ILE A 164 1.28 -3.13 -20.14
N GLU A 165 2.35 -3.18 -20.91
CA GLU A 165 2.40 -3.99 -22.13
C GLU A 165 2.55 -5.48 -21.82
N ARG A 166 2.03 -6.32 -22.71
CA ARG A 166 2.15 -7.78 -22.62
C ARG A 166 3.60 -8.24 -22.52
N ASP A 167 4.49 -7.65 -23.31
CA ASP A 167 5.91 -8.01 -23.32
C ASP A 167 6.58 -7.77 -21.97
N GLU A 168 6.14 -6.74 -21.23
CA GLU A 168 6.63 -6.48 -19.87
C GLU A 168 6.20 -7.60 -18.92
N ILE A 169 4.94 -8.05 -19.01
CA ILE A 169 4.41 -9.13 -18.18
C ILE A 169 5.13 -10.44 -18.50
N GLU A 170 5.29 -10.76 -19.79
CA GLU A 170 5.93 -12.00 -20.25
C GLU A 170 7.43 -12.05 -19.96
N SER A 171 8.08 -10.89 -19.77
CA SER A 171 9.48 -10.81 -19.34
C SER A 171 9.73 -11.26 -17.91
N VAL A 172 8.69 -11.31 -17.06
CA VAL A 172 8.82 -11.76 -15.68
C VAL A 172 9.04 -13.27 -15.65
N PRO A 173 10.14 -13.76 -15.04
CA PRO A 173 10.40 -15.19 -14.97
C PRO A 173 9.21 -15.94 -14.38
N ARG A 174 8.58 -16.79 -15.18
CA ARG A 174 7.58 -17.73 -14.67
C ARG A 174 8.32 -18.68 -13.73
N TYR A 175 8.20 -18.49 -12.43
CA TYR A 175 8.39 -19.61 -11.53
C TYR A 175 7.44 -20.69 -12.02
N ARG A 176 7.96 -21.86 -12.37
CA ARG A 176 7.14 -23.04 -12.62
C ARG A 176 6.20 -23.15 -11.43
N VAL A 177 4.94 -22.78 -11.62
CA VAL A 177 3.87 -23.16 -10.72
C VAL A 177 3.88 -24.68 -10.83
N LEU A 178 4.54 -25.34 -9.87
CA LEU A 178 4.39 -26.78 -9.73
C LEU A 178 2.88 -27.00 -9.64
N PRO A 179 2.31 -27.89 -10.48
CA PRO A 179 0.88 -28.08 -10.51
C PRO A 179 0.40 -28.32 -9.09
N ILE A 180 -0.50 -27.47 -8.61
CA ILE A 180 -1.25 -27.70 -7.38
C ILE A 180 -1.94 -29.04 -7.63
N ARG A 181 -1.45 -30.11 -7.00
CA ARG A 181 -2.18 -31.36 -6.94
C ARG A 181 -3.47 -31.04 -6.19
N THR A 182 -4.55 -30.94 -6.94
CA THR A 182 -5.90 -30.97 -6.39
C THR A 182 -6.02 -32.27 -5.60
N PHE A 183 -5.96 -32.18 -4.26
CA PHE A 183 -6.44 -33.25 -3.41
C PHE A 183 -7.97 -33.18 -3.47
N LEU A 184 -8.55 -34.02 -4.34
CA LEU A 184 -9.93 -34.44 -4.19
C LEU A 184 -9.96 -35.42 -3.01
N MET A 185 -10.64 -35.01 -1.93
CA MET A 185 -11.21 -35.94 -0.95
C MET A 185 -12.51 -36.51 -1.49
#